data_AF-A0A2A5T0K0-F1
#
_entry.id   AF-A0A2A5T0K0-F1
#
_cell.length_a   1.000
_cell.length_b   1.000
_cell.length_c   1.000
_cell.angle_alpha   90.00
_cell.angle_beta   90.00
_cell.angle_gamma   90.00
#
_symmetry.space_group_name_H-M   'P 1'
#
loop_
_entity.id
_entity.type
_entity.pdbx_description
1 polymer ?
#
loop_
_entity_poly.entity_id
_entity_poly.type
_entity_poly.pdbx_seq_one_letter_code
_entity_poly.pdbx_strand_id
1 'polypeptide(L)' 'MGAIINHTFLTLSLVIGNVNAEVFHVWIEQNLLPKVPEEAVIVIDHASFHKHSDILESIEARSCASTLDH' A
#
# COMPACT_ATOMS: atom_id res chain seq x y z
N MET A 1 -10.18 1.05 -1.06
CA MET A 1 -8.84 1.11 -0.42
C MET A 1 -8.43 2.56 -0.29
N GLY A 2 -7.70 2.93 0.76
CA GLY A 2 -7.28 4.31 0.98
C GLY A 2 -6.07 4.39 1.92
N ALA A 3 -5.34 5.49 1.85
CA ALA A 3 -4.21 5.78 2.74
C ALA A 3 -4.32 7.19 3.29
N ILE A 4 -3.86 7.37 4.53
CA ILE A 4 -3.89 8.64 5.27
C ILE A 4 -2.47 8.99 5.69
N ILE A 5 -2.11 10.27 5.56
CA ILE A 5 -0.88 10.85 6.11
C ILE A 5 -1.23 12.18 6.77
N ASN A 6 -0.71 12.44 7.98
CA ASN A 6 -0.97 13.68 8.72
C ASN A 6 -2.47 14.03 8.80
N HIS A 7 -3.31 13.03 9.14
CA HIS A 7 -4.77 13.15 9.21
C HIS A 7 -5.49 13.56 7.90
N THR A 8 -4.80 13.49 6.77
CA THR A 8 -5.33 13.82 5.44
C THR A 8 -5.29 12.60 4.53
N PHE A 9 -6.30 12.41 3.69
CA PHE A 9 -6.29 11.35 2.69
C PHE A 9 -5.21 11.62 1.63
N LEU A 10 -4.31 10.65 1.46
CA LEU A 10 -3.32 10.66 0.39
C LEU A 10 -3.92 10.10 -0.91
N THR A 11 -4.71 9.04 -0.79
CA THR A 11 -5.47 8.45 -1.90
C THR A 11 -6.70 7.72 -1.37
N LEU A 12 -7.75 7.68 -2.19
CA LEU A 12 -8.96 6.93 -1.96
C LEU A 12 -9.42 6.32 -3.29
N SER A 13 -9.67 5.01 -3.28
CA SER A 13 -10.15 4.27 -4.44
C SER A 13 -11.36 3.43 -4.07
N LEU A 14 -12.44 3.59 -4.84
CA LEU A 14 -13.61 2.73 -4.78
C LEU A 14 -13.35 1.48 -5.64
N VAL A 15 -13.51 0.30 -5.05
CA VAL A 15 -13.38 -0.98 -5.75
C VAL A 15 -14.74 -1.66 -5.72
N ILE A 16 -15.20 -2.12 -6.88
CA ILE A 16 -16.44 -2.87 -7.02
C ILE A 16 -16.09 -4.36 -7.02
N GLY A 17 -16.53 -5.09 -6.00
CA GLY A 17 -16.23 -6.51 -5.82
C GLY A 17 -15.21 -6.78 -4.70
N ASN A 18 -14.63 -7.99 -4.70
CA ASN A 18 -13.65 -8.40 -3.70
C ASN A 18 -12.25 -7.88 -4.04
N VAL A 19 -11.48 -7.52 -3.02
CA VAL A 19 -10.07 -7.16 -3.13
C VAL A 19 -9.23 -8.41 -2.90
N ASN A 20 -8.61 -8.92 -3.96
CA ASN A 20 -7.61 -9.98 -3.89
C ASN A 20 -6.18 -9.37 -3.97
N ALA A 21 -5.15 -10.23 -3.93
CA ALA A 21 -3.75 -9.81 -3.99
C ALA A 21 -3.43 -8.97 -5.24
N GLU A 22 -3.95 -9.35 -6.41
CA GLU A 22 -3.71 -8.65 -7.68
C GLU A 22 -4.33 -7.25 -7.69
N VAL A 23 -5.60 -7.13 -7.29
CA VAL A 23 -6.29 -5.84 -7.18
C VAL A 23 -5.59 -4.92 -6.17
N PHE A 24 -5.11 -5.50 -5.07
CA PHE A 24 -4.33 -4.78 -4.07
C PHE A 24 -2.97 -4.31 -4.63
N HIS A 25 -2.23 -5.18 -5.31
CA HIS A 25 -0.94 -4.86 -5.93
C HIS A 25 -1.06 -3.70 -6.94
N VAL A 26 -2.05 -3.78 -7.84
CA VAL A 26 -2.35 -2.70 -8.80
C VAL A 26 -2.65 -1.38 -8.10
N TRP A 27 -3.39 -1.43 -6.98
CA TRP A 27 -3.67 -0.23 -6.21
C TRP A 27 -2.41 0.35 -5.55
N ILE A 28 -1.52 -0.49 -5.01
CA ILE A 28 -0.24 -0.08 -4.44
C ILE A 28 0.59 0.67 -5.50
N GLU A 29 0.82 0.05 -6.66
CA GLU A 29 1.68 0.62 -7.71
C GLU A 29 1.12 1.90 -8.33
N GLN A 30 -0.19 1.93 -8.62
CA GLN A 30 -0.79 2.99 -9.43
C GLN A 30 -1.40 4.12 -8.60
N ASN A 31 -1.87 3.82 -7.38
CA ASN A 31 -2.62 4.79 -6.57
C ASN A 31 -1.86 5.24 -5.33
N LEU A 32 -1.22 4.32 -4.61
CA LEU A 32 -0.51 4.65 -3.37
C LEU A 32 0.88 5.22 -3.66
N LEU A 33 1.79 4.38 -4.16
CA LEU A 33 3.21 4.68 -4.23
C LEU A 33 3.57 5.96 -5.02
N PRO A 34 2.87 6.36 -6.11
CA PRO A 34 3.16 7.61 -6.80
C PRO A 34 2.90 8.88 -5.98
N LYS A 35 2.17 8.76 -4.86
CA LYS A 35 1.81 9.86 -3.98
C LYS A 35 2.54 9.81 -2.64
N VAL A 36 3.15 8.68 -2.30
CA VAL A 36 3.89 8.51 -1.04
C VAL A 36 5.16 9.37 -1.08
N PRO A 37 5.41 10.20 -0.07
CA PRO A 37 6.68 10.91 0.06
C PRO A 37 7.86 9.94 0.17
N GLU A 38 9.03 10.35 -0.32
CA GLU A 38 10.27 9.59 -0.10
C GLU A 38 10.48 9.35 1.41
N GLU A 39 11.08 8.20 1.75
CA GLU A 39 11.40 7.79 3.13
C GLU A 39 10.20 7.64 4.08
N ALA A 40 8.97 7.64 3.58
CA ALA A 40 7.80 7.35 4.41
C ALA A 40 7.85 5.92 4.99
N VAL A 41 7.05 5.67 6.03
CA VAL A 41 6.76 4.32 6.52
C VAL A 41 5.32 4.00 6.16
N ILE A 42 5.11 2.88 5.45
CA ILE A 42 3.76 2.40 5.11
C ILE A 42 3.39 1.32 6.12
N VAL A 43 2.28 1.55 6.83
CA VAL A 43 1.68 0.59 7.77
C VAL A 43 0.44 -0.01 7.11
N ILE A 44 0.38 -1.34 7.04
CA ILE A 44 -0.70 -2.11 6.43
C ILE A 44 -1.09 -3.22 7.42
N ASP A 45 -2.38 -3.52 7.56
CA ASP A 45 -2.87 -4.60 8.42
C ASP A 45 -2.44 -6.00 7.93
N HIS A 46 -2.41 -6.97 8.84
CA HIS A 46 -1.84 -8.31 8.63
C HIS A 46 -2.73 -9.26 7.81
N ALA A 47 -3.40 -8.77 6.76
CA ALA A 47 -4.13 -9.63 5.86
C ALA A 47 -3.16 -10.55 5.09
N SER A 48 -3.51 -11.83 4.94
CA SER A 48 -2.63 -12.83 4.31
C SER A 48 -2.23 -12.47 2.88
N PHE A 49 -3.08 -11.76 2.14
CA PHE A 49 -2.83 -11.33 0.76
C PHE A 49 -1.97 -10.05 0.66
N HIS A 50 -1.73 -9.32 1.76
CA HIS A 50 -0.81 -8.18 1.78
C HIS A 50 0.67 -8.60 1.83
N LYS A 51 0.95 -9.88 2.10
CA LYS A 51 2.32 -10.44 2.25
C LYS A 51 2.89 -11.01 0.96
N HIS A 52 2.27 -10.74 -0.18
CA HIS A 52 2.80 -11.20 -1.46
C HIS A 52 4.11 -10.45 -1.75
N SER A 53 5.13 -11.17 -2.24
CA SER A 53 6.49 -10.66 -2.32
C SER A 53 6.65 -9.47 -3.27
N ASP A 54 5.83 -9.41 -4.32
CA ASP A 54 5.77 -8.31 -5.30
C ASP A 54 5.31 -6.98 -4.66
N ILE A 55 4.36 -7.01 -3.73
CA ILE A 55 3.88 -5.84 -2.98
C ILE A 55 5.02 -5.27 -2.14
N LEU A 56 5.77 -6.13 -1.44
CA LEU A 56 6.88 -5.72 -0.60
C LEU A 56 8.03 -5.16 -1.43
N GLU A 57 8.39 -5.83 -2.53
CA GLU A 57 9.43 -5.37 -3.45
C GLU A 57 9.10 -4.01 -4.05
N SER A 58 7.85 -3.80 -4.48
CA SER A 58 7.37 -2.51 -5.00
C SER A 58 7.46 -1.37 -3.98
N ILE A 59 7.24 -1.66 -2.68
CA ILE A 59 7.36 -0.68 -1.60
C ILE A 59 8.85 -0.38 -1.31
N GLU A 60 9.67 -1.41 -1.18
CA GLU A 60 11.10 -1.29 -0.88
C GLU A 60 11.89 -0.59 -2.01
N ALA A 61 11.52 -0.83 -3.27
CA ALA A 61 12.14 -0.19 -4.44
C ALA A 61 12.04 1.35 -4.43
N ARG A 62 11.11 1.93 -3.65
CA ARG A 62 10.95 3.38 -3.48
C ARG A 62 11.65 3.97 -2.26
N SER A 63 12.55 3.22 -1.61
CA SER A 63 13.22 3.62 -0.34
C SER A 63 12.24 3.87 0.81
N CYS A 64 11.08 3.21 0.76
CA CYS A 64 10.04 3.30 1.78
C CYS A 64 10.17 2.08 2.69
N ALA A 65 10.38 2.27 4.00
CA ALA A 65 10.48 1.15 4.94
C ALA A 65 9.08 0.56 5.17
N SER A 66 8.93 -0.76 4.98
CA SER A 66 7.72 -1.48 5.38
C SER A 66 7.91 -2.06 6.78
N THR A 67 6.89 -1.98 7.64
CA THR A 67 6.87 -2.67 8.94
C THR A 67 5.52 -3.34 9.10
N LEU A 68 5.54 -4.64 9.40
CA LEU A 68 4.34 -5.41 9.72
C LEU A 68 4.06 -5.25 11.22
N ASP A 69 2.91 -4.68 11.57
CA ASP A 69 2.44 -4.66 12.97
C ASP A 69 2.29 -6.11 13.48
N HIS A 70 2.78 -6.34 14.70
CA HIS A 70 2.66 -7.60 15.45
C HIS A 70 1.29 -7.75 16.09
#